data_AF-A0A8J6YVE6-F1
#
_entry.id   AF-A0A8J6YVE6-F1
#
_cell.length_a   1.000
_cell.length_b   1.000
_cell.length_c   1.000
_cell.angle_alpha   90.00
_cell.angle_beta   90.00
_cell.angle_gamma   90.00
#
_symmetry.space_group_name_H-M   'P 1'
#
loop_
_entity.id
_entity.type
_entity.pdbx_description
1 polymer ?
#
loop_
_entity_poly.entity_id
_entity_poly.type
_entity_poly.pdbx_seq_one_letter_code
_entity_poly.pdbx_strand_id
1 'polypeptide(L)'
;MQSSFQRMGAAPLRAAPDEGRSSGRFVPPGGGRPDPQARDYFGPSGPYPEVPFQAAYAAGPEAEGPSVLRTTPFQSVGRTLRDSMRYLFETHARYLTLALLLFMGVAGALLVLGWARGFPITSSEAWSILILGYGAVGFLLAFLISLVVLHWLTVWLSKTLTGARLFRPTPRKPLGERLFFLVTFIASVWGGYTSYYGFQIVFFSPEEGIRYWLVPLLAGLIACSFVFTFWVTLFERMEMSSLWQKLVLLLIIAPAGAAIIFGMSTATGVLGIGGDAAITYHMRLSVDAMQDTLNDIRQERDREYDRLIPIMTQTAQRFERLADEEERRGTLTQAAGAGAVSNYLRDLGRQAEATARDLEEQRRVETLNMIELNDNMRKLREAFGNRGRKFRAQLETLVRDMNAVQSEIGKVIGASPLDLVRFQVASMRGIRPLTPSSVNRAFADSQKEVMANLEGEKNSTLSEIERSLQQLQKEASRKPPGFMVMHDLEAIVVYWRQVWLSWAISIAVDMGPFLWILVAAVMPMGNYLQSQKAEEAWIENNYPEAQA
;
A
#
# COMPACT_ATOMS: atom_id res chain seq x y z
N MET A 1 -4.09 3.85 -24.50
CA MET A 1 -3.26 3.83 -25.72
C MET A 1 -1.94 3.16 -25.38
N GLN A 2 -1.62 2.09 -26.10
CA GLN A 2 -0.45 1.22 -25.95
C GLN A 2 0.81 1.85 -26.57
N SER A 3 1.95 1.29 -26.15
CA SER A 3 3.25 1.19 -26.82
C SER A 3 4.25 2.34 -26.66
N SER A 4 5.34 2.03 -25.94
CA SER A 4 6.71 2.37 -26.34
C SER A 4 7.71 1.67 -25.41
N PHE A 5 8.20 0.51 -25.85
CA PHE A 5 9.37 -0.21 -25.35
C PHE A 5 10.48 -0.08 -26.41
N GLN A 6 11.74 -0.24 -25.98
CA GLN A 6 13.03 -0.19 -26.74
C GLN A 6 13.62 1.22 -26.86
N ARG A 7 14.90 1.49 -26.57
CA ARG A 7 16.15 0.75 -26.89
C ARG A 7 17.33 1.41 -26.14
N MET A 8 18.30 0.64 -25.67
CA MET A 8 19.75 0.93 -25.51
C MET A 8 20.33 -0.25 -24.70
N GLY A 9 21.34 -1.01 -25.09
CA GLY A 9 22.44 -0.79 -26.03
C GLY A 9 23.72 -1.22 -25.31
N ALA A 10 24.13 -2.47 -25.49
CA ALA A 10 25.33 -3.06 -24.89
C ALA A 10 26.60 -2.74 -25.71
N ALA A 11 27.76 -2.61 -25.05
CA ALA A 11 29.07 -2.90 -25.62
C ALA A 11 30.14 -3.18 -24.53
N PRO A 12 31.22 -3.93 -24.83
CA PRO A 12 32.03 -4.70 -23.86
C PRO A 12 33.51 -4.27 -23.81
N LEU A 13 34.39 -5.13 -23.23
CA LEU A 13 35.89 -5.20 -23.23
C LEU A 13 36.47 -5.02 -21.80
N ARG A 14 37.54 -5.68 -21.31
CA ARG A 14 38.48 -6.72 -21.80
C ARG A 14 39.25 -7.28 -20.57
N ALA A 15 39.89 -8.42 -20.76
CA ALA A 15 40.54 -9.25 -19.74
C ALA A 15 42.01 -8.91 -19.39
N ALA A 16 42.43 -9.36 -18.18
CA ALA A 16 43.72 -9.99 -17.79
C ALA A 16 45.04 -9.16 -17.86
N PRO A 17 46.13 -9.50 -17.11
CA PRO A 17 46.50 -10.83 -16.61
C PRO A 17 47.18 -10.97 -15.20
N ASP A 18 47.40 -12.26 -14.88
CA ASP A 18 48.33 -12.99 -13.98
C ASP A 18 49.38 -12.29 -13.10
N GLU A 19 49.55 -12.87 -11.91
CA GLU A 19 50.79 -13.34 -11.22
C GLU A 19 50.38 -13.72 -9.76
N GLY A 20 50.77 -14.77 -9.05
CA GLY A 20 51.79 -15.82 -9.17
C GLY A 20 52.28 -16.18 -7.75
N ARG A 21 52.44 -17.48 -7.43
CA ARG A 21 53.20 -18.09 -6.29
C ARG A 21 52.59 -18.02 -4.87
N SER A 22 52.78 -18.98 -3.95
CA SER A 22 53.41 -20.32 -3.93
C SER A 22 53.18 -21.02 -2.57
N SER A 23 53.22 -22.35 -2.59
CA SER A 23 53.83 -23.28 -1.60
C SER A 23 53.34 -23.35 -0.14
N GLY A 24 52.98 -24.56 0.30
CA GLY A 24 52.89 -24.91 1.72
C GLY A 24 52.44 -26.34 2.01
N ARG A 25 53.31 -27.31 1.70
CA ARG A 25 53.17 -28.76 1.92
C ARG A 25 53.43 -29.07 3.41
N PHE A 26 52.58 -29.87 4.07
CA PHE A 26 52.95 -30.49 5.36
C PHE A 26 52.29 -31.88 5.56
N VAL A 27 53.17 -32.87 5.75
CA VAL A 27 53.05 -34.31 6.07
C VAL A 27 54.44 -34.66 6.69
N PRO A 28 54.72 -35.71 7.51
CA PRO A 28 53.98 -36.73 8.32
C PRO A 28 54.45 -36.63 9.82
N PRO A 29 54.57 -37.67 10.71
CA PRO A 29 54.29 -39.14 10.70
C PRO A 29 53.39 -39.61 11.87
N GLY A 30 52.86 -40.83 12.00
CA GLY A 30 53.22 -42.17 11.53
C GLY A 30 53.37 -43.07 12.78
N GLY A 31 52.58 -44.15 12.89
CA GLY A 31 52.85 -45.23 13.85
C GLY A 31 51.62 -45.84 14.53
N GLY A 32 51.49 -47.17 14.41
CA GLY A 32 50.89 -48.01 15.45
C GLY A 32 49.49 -48.58 15.20
N ARG A 33 49.43 -49.76 14.55
CA ARG A 33 48.37 -50.76 14.81
C ARG A 33 48.54 -51.35 16.22
N PRO A 34 47.44 -51.77 16.87
CA PRO A 34 47.40 -53.17 17.32
C PRO A 34 46.05 -53.88 17.13
N ASP A 35 46.10 -55.20 17.28
CA ASP A 35 45.13 -56.27 17.06
C ASP A 35 43.68 -56.09 17.54
N PRO A 36 42.71 -56.76 16.89
CA PRO A 36 41.47 -57.19 17.53
C PRO A 36 41.62 -58.60 18.10
N GLN A 37 41.79 -58.70 19.42
CA GLN A 37 41.60 -59.98 20.13
C GLN A 37 40.13 -60.21 20.44
N ALA A 38 39.74 -61.43 20.10
CA ALA A 38 38.57 -62.21 20.50
C ALA A 38 37.92 -61.83 21.84
N ARG A 39 36.59 -61.71 21.83
CA ARG A 39 35.76 -62.13 22.95
C ARG A 39 34.58 -62.94 22.46
N ASP A 40 34.73 -64.24 22.66
CA ASP A 40 33.66 -65.22 22.77
C ASP A 40 32.63 -64.78 23.81
N TYR A 41 31.35 -64.85 23.44
CA TYR A 41 30.27 -65.12 24.39
C TYR A 41 29.27 -66.07 23.72
N PHE A 42 29.57 -67.37 23.86
CA PHE A 42 28.58 -68.44 23.80
C PHE A 42 27.95 -68.59 25.20
N GLY A 43 26.62 -68.64 25.26
CA GLY A 43 25.84 -69.00 26.43
C GLY A 43 24.38 -69.30 26.02
N PRO A 44 23.69 -70.25 26.67
CA PRO A 44 23.02 -71.35 25.97
C PRO A 44 21.53 -71.11 25.67
N SER A 45 21.10 -71.66 24.52
CA SER A 45 19.70 -71.83 24.12
C SER A 45 19.02 -72.90 24.99
N GLY A 46 18.07 -72.48 25.82
CA GLY A 46 17.12 -73.36 26.49
C GLY A 46 15.97 -73.79 25.57
N PRO A 47 15.36 -74.96 25.79
CA PRO A 47 14.34 -75.53 24.90
C PRO A 47 12.96 -74.87 25.08
N TYR A 48 12.34 -74.47 23.97
CA TYR A 48 10.93 -74.10 23.92
C TYR A 48 10.06 -75.36 23.95
N PRO A 49 9.00 -75.42 24.77
CA PRO A 49 8.04 -76.52 24.74
C PRO A 49 7.13 -76.42 23.50
N GLU A 50 6.99 -77.56 22.82
CA GLU A 50 6.05 -77.80 21.72
C GLU A 50 4.60 -77.55 22.17
N VAL A 51 3.87 -76.74 21.40
CA VAL A 51 2.43 -76.59 21.53
C VAL A 51 1.79 -77.51 20.49
N PRO A 52 0.94 -78.49 20.88
CA PRO A 52 0.39 -79.45 19.93
C PRO A 52 -0.64 -78.81 18.99
N PHE A 53 -0.41 -79.03 17.70
CA PHE A 53 -1.32 -78.79 16.61
C PHE A 53 -2.50 -79.78 16.73
N GLN A 54 -3.66 -79.32 17.22
CA GLN A 54 -4.87 -80.13 17.22
C GLN A 54 -5.82 -79.68 16.10
N ALA A 55 -5.99 -80.60 15.15
CA ALA A 55 -6.95 -80.55 14.07
C ALA A 55 -8.39 -80.57 14.58
N ALA A 56 -9.23 -79.72 13.99
CA ALA A 56 -10.68 -79.91 13.95
C ALA A 56 -11.23 -79.33 12.64
N TYR A 57 -11.02 -80.07 11.55
CA TYR A 57 -11.93 -80.03 10.41
C TYR A 57 -13.17 -80.84 10.78
N ALA A 58 -14.30 -80.17 10.99
CA ALA A 58 -15.62 -80.79 10.91
C ALA A 58 -16.56 -79.80 10.23
N ALA A 59 -17.00 -80.19 9.04
CA ALA A 59 -17.91 -79.46 8.19
C ALA A 59 -19.34 -79.45 8.76
N GLY A 60 -20.03 -78.33 8.60
CA GLY A 60 -21.48 -78.21 8.61
C GLY A 60 -21.88 -77.19 7.54
N PRO A 61 -22.76 -77.53 6.58
CA PRO A 61 -23.26 -76.58 5.61
C PRO A 61 -24.41 -75.77 6.21
N GLU A 62 -24.71 -74.62 5.59
CA GLU A 62 -25.87 -73.75 5.82
C GLU A 62 -25.73 -72.66 6.91
N ALA A 63 -25.24 -71.49 6.48
CA ALA A 63 -25.73 -70.20 6.99
C ALA A 63 -25.52 -69.10 5.93
N GLU A 64 -26.57 -68.35 5.71
CA GLU A 64 -26.79 -67.37 4.66
C GLU A 64 -25.73 -66.25 4.63
N GLY A 65 -25.26 -65.91 3.43
CA GLY A 65 -24.30 -64.83 3.24
C GLY A 65 -24.90 -63.47 3.59
N PRO A 66 -24.20 -62.59 4.31
CA PRO A 66 -24.64 -61.21 4.47
C PRO A 66 -24.53 -60.50 3.13
N SER A 67 -25.69 -60.12 2.58
CA SER A 67 -25.82 -59.25 1.42
C SER A 67 -24.99 -57.97 1.63
N VAL A 68 -23.87 -57.88 0.91
CA VAL A 68 -23.07 -56.66 0.79
C VAL A 68 -23.91 -55.65 -0.01
N LEU A 69 -24.75 -54.90 0.69
CA LEU A 69 -25.41 -53.72 0.13
C LEU A 69 -24.31 -52.72 -0.24
N ARG A 70 -24.00 -52.64 -1.54
CA ARG A 70 -23.15 -51.60 -2.14
C ARG A 70 -23.69 -50.24 -1.70
N THR A 71 -23.02 -49.62 -0.74
CA THR A 71 -23.30 -48.24 -0.37
C THR A 71 -22.99 -47.35 -1.56
N THR A 72 -23.97 -46.62 -2.05
CA THR A 72 -23.75 -45.68 -3.17
C THR A 72 -22.78 -44.56 -2.75
N PRO A 73 -22.03 -43.96 -3.68
CA PRO A 73 -21.09 -42.86 -3.38
C PRO A 73 -21.75 -41.68 -2.64
N PHE A 74 -23.03 -41.43 -2.88
CA PHE A 74 -23.79 -40.40 -2.17
C PHE A 74 -24.07 -40.75 -0.69
N GLN A 75 -24.26 -42.03 -0.37
CA GLN A 75 -24.45 -42.47 1.02
C GLN A 75 -23.13 -42.46 1.80
N SER A 76 -21.99 -42.75 1.15
CA SER A 76 -20.68 -42.59 1.80
C SER A 76 -20.40 -41.12 2.07
N VAL A 77 -20.67 -40.21 1.12
CA VAL A 77 -20.55 -38.76 1.33
C VAL A 77 -21.47 -38.27 2.45
N GLY A 78 -22.74 -38.70 2.46
CA GLY A 78 -23.71 -38.33 3.50
C GLY A 78 -23.33 -38.82 4.89
N ARG A 79 -22.80 -40.05 5.02
CA ARG A 79 -22.28 -40.56 6.31
C ARG A 79 -21.01 -39.81 6.72
N THR A 80 -20.09 -39.57 5.79
CA THR A 80 -18.86 -38.83 6.08
C THR A 80 -19.17 -37.41 6.55
N LEU A 81 -20.12 -36.72 5.92
CA LEU A 81 -20.60 -35.39 6.33
C LEU A 81 -21.27 -35.43 7.71
N ARG A 82 -22.17 -36.40 7.94
CA ARG A 82 -22.87 -36.57 9.23
C ARG A 82 -21.89 -36.87 10.36
N ASP A 83 -20.91 -37.74 10.12
CA ASP A 83 -19.93 -38.13 11.13
C ASP A 83 -18.88 -37.02 11.34
N SER A 84 -18.57 -36.21 10.33
CA SER A 84 -17.75 -35.02 10.49
C SER A 84 -18.47 -33.91 11.25
N MET A 85 -19.78 -33.70 10.99
CA MET A 85 -20.64 -32.82 11.79
C MET A 85 -20.70 -33.28 13.24
N ARG A 86 -20.93 -34.58 13.47
CA ARG A 86 -20.98 -35.17 14.82
C ARG A 86 -19.67 -34.99 15.59
N TYR A 87 -18.53 -35.16 14.91
CA TYR A 87 -17.19 -34.95 15.48
C TYR A 87 -16.91 -33.47 15.81
N LEU A 88 -17.38 -32.56 14.97
CA LEU A 88 -17.38 -31.10 15.20
C LEU A 88 -18.19 -30.75 16.46
N PHE A 89 -19.25 -31.51 16.72
CA PHE A 89 -20.08 -31.43 17.93
C PHE A 89 -19.58 -32.27 19.10
N GLU A 90 -18.47 -33.02 19.03
CA GLU A 90 -18.02 -33.95 20.09
C GLU A 90 -16.70 -33.57 20.80
N THR A 91 -15.83 -32.81 20.16
CA THR A 91 -14.47 -32.45 20.66
C THR A 91 -14.49 -31.18 21.55
N HIS A 92 -13.42 -30.83 22.31
CA HIS A 92 -13.34 -29.61 23.15
C HIS A 92 -13.66 -28.28 22.43
N ALA A 93 -13.67 -28.29 21.09
CA ALA A 93 -14.29 -27.29 20.25
C ALA A 93 -15.76 -27.01 20.61
N ARG A 94 -16.49 -27.96 21.20
CA ARG A 94 -17.91 -27.90 21.63
C ARG A 94 -18.33 -26.56 22.20
N TYR A 95 -17.62 -26.02 23.18
CA TYR A 95 -18.05 -24.78 23.82
C TYR A 95 -17.66 -23.54 23.00
N LEU A 96 -16.54 -23.59 22.28
CA LEU A 96 -16.04 -22.45 21.50
C LEU A 96 -16.73 -22.34 20.14
N THR A 97 -16.94 -23.44 19.43
CA THR A 97 -17.71 -23.48 18.18
C THR A 97 -19.19 -23.28 18.44
N LEU A 98 -19.74 -23.82 19.53
CA LEU A 98 -21.14 -23.55 19.90
C LEU A 98 -21.30 -22.12 20.41
N ALA A 99 -20.34 -21.55 21.15
CA ALA A 99 -20.36 -20.12 21.49
C ALA A 99 -20.21 -19.24 20.24
N LEU A 100 -19.34 -19.60 19.28
CA LEU A 100 -19.18 -18.89 18.02
C LEU A 100 -20.44 -18.98 17.17
N LEU A 101 -21.06 -20.16 17.06
CA LEU A 101 -22.30 -20.38 16.31
C LEU A 101 -23.51 -19.74 16.98
N LEU A 102 -23.62 -19.78 18.31
CA LEU A 102 -24.64 -19.04 19.06
C LEU A 102 -24.44 -17.54 18.89
N PHE A 103 -23.21 -17.05 18.98
CA PHE A 103 -22.89 -15.64 18.82
C PHE A 103 -23.16 -15.17 17.37
N MET A 104 -22.77 -15.95 16.37
CA MET A 104 -23.10 -15.72 14.95
C MET A 104 -24.61 -15.78 14.71
N GLY A 105 -25.32 -16.69 15.38
CA GLY A 105 -26.77 -16.79 15.34
C GLY A 105 -27.45 -15.58 15.99
N VAL A 106 -26.94 -15.10 17.11
CA VAL A 106 -27.42 -13.88 17.79
C VAL A 106 -27.12 -12.63 16.96
N ALA A 107 -25.92 -12.53 16.37
CA ALA A 107 -25.56 -11.44 15.48
C ALA A 107 -26.41 -11.44 14.20
N GLY A 108 -26.65 -12.61 13.60
CA GLY A 108 -27.55 -12.78 12.47
C GLY A 108 -29.00 -12.45 12.83
N ALA A 109 -29.47 -12.87 14.01
CA ALA A 109 -30.79 -12.52 14.50
C ALA A 109 -30.93 -11.01 14.76
N LEU A 110 -29.91 -10.35 15.31
CA LEU A 110 -29.87 -8.90 15.50
C LEU A 110 -29.88 -8.14 14.16
N LEU A 111 -29.20 -8.67 13.13
CA LEU A 111 -29.27 -8.15 11.76
C LEU A 111 -30.69 -8.26 11.18
N VAL A 112 -31.33 -9.42 11.34
CA VAL A 112 -32.71 -9.66 10.87
C VAL A 112 -33.73 -8.84 11.66
N LEU A 113 -33.55 -8.68 12.97
CA LEU A 113 -34.38 -7.83 13.83
C LEU A 113 -34.19 -6.34 13.54
N GLY A 114 -32.95 -5.92 13.23
CA GLY A 114 -32.66 -4.57 12.74
C GLY A 114 -33.34 -4.29 11.40
N TRP A 115 -33.38 -5.30 10.52
CA TRP A 115 -34.09 -5.25 9.24
C TRP A 115 -35.61 -5.21 9.42
N ALA A 116 -36.16 -6.00 10.36
CA ALA A 116 -37.60 -6.08 10.64
C ALA A 116 -38.17 -4.87 11.39
N ARG A 117 -37.34 -4.07 12.08
CA ARG A 117 -37.78 -2.87 12.84
C ARG A 117 -37.87 -1.58 12.00
N GLY A 118 -37.73 -1.67 10.67
CA GLY A 118 -38.17 -0.59 9.78
C GLY A 118 -37.30 0.67 9.81
N PHE A 119 -35.97 0.52 9.80
CA PHE A 119 -35.11 1.62 9.35
C PHE A 119 -35.32 1.78 7.83
N PRO A 120 -35.76 2.96 7.34
CA PRO A 120 -36.13 3.14 5.94
C PRO A 120 -34.87 3.20 5.08
N ILE A 121 -34.41 2.05 4.62
CA ILE A 121 -33.38 1.95 3.57
C ILE A 121 -34.11 2.16 2.24
N THR A 122 -33.73 3.21 1.51
CA THR A 122 -34.29 3.47 0.18
C THR A 122 -33.95 2.33 -0.79
N SER A 123 -34.78 2.06 -1.80
CA SER A 123 -34.56 0.96 -2.74
C SER A 123 -33.19 1.06 -3.46
N SER A 124 -32.69 2.27 -3.70
CA SER A 124 -31.35 2.54 -4.23
C SER A 124 -30.22 2.17 -3.25
N GLU A 125 -30.42 2.34 -1.94
CA GLU A 125 -29.46 1.90 -0.91
C GLU A 125 -29.50 0.38 -0.70
N ALA A 126 -30.67 -0.25 -0.86
CA ALA A 126 -30.78 -1.70 -0.84
C ALA A 126 -30.02 -2.35 -2.02
N TRP A 127 -30.05 -1.73 -3.21
CA TRP A 127 -29.30 -2.20 -4.37
C TRP A 127 -27.79 -1.92 -4.28
N SER A 128 -27.36 -0.81 -3.68
CA SER A 128 -25.92 -0.57 -3.43
C SER A 128 -25.38 -1.49 -2.32
N ILE A 129 -26.17 -1.79 -1.29
CA ILE A 129 -25.89 -2.85 -0.30
C ILE A 129 -25.87 -4.23 -0.96
N LEU A 130 -26.67 -4.48 -1.99
CA LEU A 130 -26.60 -5.72 -2.75
C LEU A 130 -25.34 -5.79 -3.63
N ILE A 131 -24.94 -4.72 -4.30
CA ILE A 131 -23.80 -4.76 -5.24
C ILE A 131 -22.43 -4.67 -4.53
N LEU A 132 -22.25 -3.78 -3.55
CA LEU A 132 -21.05 -3.73 -2.70
C LEU A 132 -21.04 -4.84 -1.64
N GLY A 133 -22.22 -5.18 -1.12
CA GLY A 133 -22.38 -6.33 -0.24
C GLY A 133 -22.12 -7.64 -0.97
N TYR A 134 -22.38 -7.82 -2.28
CA TYR A 134 -21.96 -9.05 -2.96
C TYR A 134 -20.43 -9.19 -3.06
N GLY A 135 -19.66 -8.11 -3.02
CA GLY A 135 -18.21 -8.17 -2.88
C GLY A 135 -17.80 -8.65 -1.48
N ALA A 136 -18.31 -8.01 -0.43
CA ALA A 136 -17.96 -8.34 0.95
C ALA A 136 -18.63 -9.63 1.46
N VAL A 137 -19.91 -9.85 1.18
CA VAL A 137 -20.69 -11.08 1.44
C VAL A 137 -20.26 -12.20 0.51
N GLY A 138 -19.94 -11.93 -0.76
CA GLY A 138 -19.37 -12.95 -1.64
C GLY A 138 -17.98 -13.37 -1.19
N PHE A 139 -17.15 -12.43 -0.73
CA PHE A 139 -15.89 -12.73 -0.07
C PHE A 139 -16.09 -13.48 1.24
N LEU A 140 -17.05 -13.07 2.09
CA LEU A 140 -17.36 -13.71 3.37
C LEU A 140 -17.98 -15.11 3.18
N LEU A 141 -18.77 -15.31 2.13
CA LEU A 141 -19.35 -16.60 1.75
C LEU A 141 -18.28 -17.50 1.13
N ALA A 142 -17.45 -16.99 0.21
CA ALA A 142 -16.30 -17.71 -0.33
C ALA A 142 -15.31 -18.07 0.78
N PHE A 143 -15.14 -17.19 1.76
CA PHE A 143 -14.33 -17.39 2.95
C PHE A 143 -14.93 -18.46 3.86
N LEU A 144 -16.24 -18.41 4.16
CA LEU A 144 -16.95 -19.44 4.93
C LEU A 144 -16.91 -20.79 4.22
N ILE A 145 -17.11 -20.82 2.90
CA ILE A 145 -16.99 -22.02 2.07
C ILE A 145 -15.55 -22.54 2.12
N SER A 146 -14.54 -21.68 2.01
CA SER A 146 -13.13 -22.06 2.10
C SER A 146 -12.79 -22.62 3.49
N LEU A 147 -13.37 -22.06 4.55
CA LEU A 147 -13.27 -22.55 5.93
C LEU A 147 -13.87 -23.94 6.08
N VAL A 148 -15.09 -24.13 5.56
CA VAL A 148 -15.78 -25.43 5.57
C VAL A 148 -15.01 -26.45 4.74
N VAL A 149 -14.48 -26.07 3.58
CA VAL A 149 -13.69 -26.94 2.69
C VAL A 149 -12.36 -27.29 3.33
N LEU A 150 -11.63 -26.33 3.93
CA LEU A 150 -10.36 -26.57 4.61
C LEU A 150 -10.54 -27.43 5.86
N HIS A 151 -11.60 -27.18 6.64
CA HIS A 151 -11.96 -28.01 7.78
C HIS A 151 -12.39 -29.42 7.33
N TRP A 152 -13.19 -29.53 6.27
CA TRP A 152 -13.56 -30.79 5.67
C TRP A 152 -12.35 -31.56 5.15
N LEU A 153 -11.41 -30.89 4.48
CA LEU A 153 -10.18 -31.47 3.95
C LEU A 153 -9.28 -31.97 5.09
N THR A 154 -9.11 -31.20 6.16
CA THR A 154 -8.29 -31.59 7.33
C THR A 154 -8.92 -32.76 8.10
N VAL A 155 -10.25 -32.80 8.24
CA VAL A 155 -10.97 -33.94 8.84
C VAL A 155 -10.95 -35.16 7.92
N TRP A 156 -11.10 -34.98 6.60
CA TRP A 156 -11.04 -36.06 5.62
C TRP A 156 -9.65 -36.68 5.55
N LEU A 157 -8.59 -35.87 5.45
CA LEU A 157 -7.20 -36.33 5.50
C LEU A 157 -6.96 -37.12 6.78
N SER A 158 -7.44 -36.62 7.93
CA SER A 158 -7.35 -37.33 9.20
C SER A 158 -7.99 -38.71 9.13
N LYS A 159 -9.24 -38.83 8.68
CA LYS A 159 -9.93 -40.14 8.62
C LYS A 159 -9.29 -41.11 7.63
N THR A 160 -8.73 -40.60 6.53
CA THR A 160 -8.02 -41.44 5.55
C THR A 160 -6.65 -41.91 6.04
N LEU A 161 -6.04 -41.17 6.98
CA LEU A 161 -4.67 -41.39 7.41
C LEU A 161 -4.54 -41.99 8.82
N THR A 162 -5.57 -41.94 9.67
CA THR A 162 -5.61 -42.63 10.96
C THR A 162 -6.59 -43.80 10.93
N GLY A 163 -6.04 -45.02 10.95
CA GLY A 163 -6.80 -46.22 11.27
C GLY A 163 -7.51 -46.07 12.63
N ALA A 164 -8.78 -46.48 12.69
CA ALA A 164 -9.80 -46.05 13.65
C ALA A 164 -9.62 -46.44 15.15
N ARG A 165 -8.43 -46.35 15.76
CA ARG A 165 -8.19 -46.93 17.11
C ARG A 165 -7.53 -46.07 18.19
N LEU A 166 -7.41 -44.75 18.06
CA LEU A 166 -6.69 -43.95 19.08
C LEU A 166 -7.43 -42.66 19.44
N PHE A 167 -8.46 -42.76 20.28
CA PHE A 167 -8.93 -41.63 21.11
C PHE A 167 -9.32 -42.14 22.50
N ARG A 168 -8.33 -42.21 23.40
CA ARG A 168 -8.55 -42.23 24.85
C ARG A 168 -8.11 -40.87 25.41
N PRO A 169 -8.82 -40.31 26.41
CA PRO A 169 -8.46 -39.02 27.00
C PRO A 169 -7.14 -39.12 27.77
N THR A 170 -6.20 -38.21 27.47
CA THR A 170 -4.88 -38.14 28.12
C THR A 170 -4.85 -37.18 29.32
N PRO A 171 -3.98 -37.44 30.32
CA PRO A 171 -3.85 -36.64 31.54
C PRO A 171 -3.08 -35.32 31.29
N ARG A 172 -3.26 -34.36 32.21
CA ARG A 172 -2.71 -32.98 32.29
C ARG A 172 -1.71 -32.57 31.19
N LYS A 173 -2.17 -31.69 30.30
CA LYS A 173 -1.41 -31.01 29.24
C LYS A 173 -0.11 -30.35 29.77
N PRO A 174 1.06 -30.54 29.11
CA PRO A 174 2.33 -29.93 29.48
C PRO A 174 2.29 -28.40 29.42
N LEU A 175 3.17 -27.74 30.19
CA LEU A 175 3.18 -26.27 30.34
C LEU A 175 3.40 -25.54 29.00
N GLY A 176 4.19 -26.11 28.08
CA GLY A 176 4.44 -25.56 26.75
C GLY A 176 3.17 -25.49 25.88
N GLU A 177 2.31 -26.51 25.95
CA GLU A 177 1.05 -26.53 25.22
C GLU A 177 0.11 -25.42 25.72
N ARG A 178 0.01 -25.25 27.05
CA ARG A 178 -0.83 -24.17 27.64
C ARG A 178 -0.33 -22.77 27.25
N LEU A 179 0.98 -22.59 27.21
CA LEU A 179 1.60 -21.33 26.81
C LEU A 179 1.34 -21.03 25.33
N PHE A 180 1.44 -22.05 24.46
CA PHE A 180 1.09 -21.92 23.05
C PHE A 180 -0.38 -21.49 22.85
N PHE A 181 -1.31 -22.14 23.54
CA PHE A 181 -2.73 -21.76 23.49
C PHE A 181 -2.96 -20.32 23.94
N LEU A 182 -2.34 -19.90 25.04
CA LEU A 182 -2.47 -18.55 25.57
C LEU A 182 -1.90 -17.50 24.60
N VAL A 183 -0.69 -17.72 24.09
CA VAL A 183 -0.02 -16.80 23.15
C VAL A 183 -0.80 -16.71 21.84
N THR A 184 -1.23 -17.85 21.30
CA THR A 184 -2.03 -17.90 20.05
C THR A 184 -3.38 -17.23 20.23
N PHE A 185 -4.03 -17.40 21.39
CA PHE A 185 -5.27 -16.70 21.72
C PHE A 185 -5.08 -15.18 21.77
N ILE A 186 -4.07 -14.71 22.51
CA ILE A 186 -3.76 -13.28 22.61
C ILE A 186 -3.42 -12.70 21.24
N ALA A 187 -2.58 -13.38 20.45
CA ALA A 187 -2.23 -12.97 19.09
C ALA A 187 -3.46 -12.90 18.19
N SER A 188 -4.36 -13.89 18.25
CA SER A 188 -5.57 -13.91 17.43
C SER A 188 -6.56 -12.80 17.82
N VAL A 189 -6.74 -12.55 19.13
CA VAL A 189 -7.57 -11.46 19.63
C VAL A 189 -7.01 -10.11 19.20
N TRP A 190 -5.69 -9.93 19.32
CA TRP A 190 -5.02 -8.72 18.87
C TRP A 190 -5.14 -8.54 17.34
N GLY A 191 -4.91 -9.60 16.56
CA GLY A 191 -5.08 -9.59 15.10
C GLY A 191 -6.52 -9.28 14.67
N GLY A 192 -7.52 -9.79 15.39
CA GLY A 192 -8.92 -9.45 15.18
C GLY A 192 -9.23 -7.99 15.49
N TYR A 193 -8.66 -7.45 16.57
CA TYR A 193 -8.79 -6.04 16.94
C TYR A 193 -8.16 -5.11 15.89
N THR A 194 -6.94 -5.40 15.43
CA THR A 194 -6.28 -4.59 14.40
C THR A 194 -6.96 -4.73 13.05
N SER A 195 -7.42 -5.92 12.68
CA SER A 195 -8.23 -6.15 11.49
C SER A 195 -9.55 -5.37 11.54
N TYR A 196 -10.24 -5.37 12.68
CA TYR A 196 -11.43 -4.56 12.90
C TYR A 196 -11.19 -3.08 12.57
N TYR A 197 -10.10 -2.50 13.11
CA TYR A 197 -9.73 -1.12 12.79
C TYR A 197 -9.33 -0.93 11.33
N GLY A 198 -8.59 -1.87 10.73
CA GLY A 198 -8.23 -1.82 9.32
C GLY A 198 -9.44 -1.85 8.38
N PHE A 199 -10.43 -2.68 8.69
CA PHE A 199 -11.70 -2.73 7.96
C PHE A 199 -12.50 -1.42 8.11
N GLN A 200 -12.53 -0.85 9.31
CA GLN A 200 -13.13 0.48 9.53
C GLN A 200 -12.47 1.55 8.67
N ILE A 201 -11.14 1.56 8.62
CA ILE A 201 -10.37 2.54 7.87
C ILE A 201 -10.65 2.46 6.37
N VAL A 202 -10.69 1.25 5.80
CA VAL A 202 -10.75 1.08 4.33
C VAL A 202 -12.15 1.15 3.77
N PHE A 203 -13.13 0.54 4.45
CA PHE A 203 -14.40 0.21 3.80
C PHE A 203 -15.59 1.02 4.32
N PHE A 204 -15.45 1.77 5.42
CA PHE A 204 -16.58 2.38 6.09
C PHE A 204 -16.32 3.83 6.48
N SER A 205 -17.31 4.69 6.26
CA SER A 205 -17.31 6.04 6.83
C SER A 205 -18.14 6.08 8.14
N PRO A 206 -17.83 7.01 9.07
CA PRO A 206 -18.62 7.17 10.30
C PRO A 206 -20.11 7.49 10.06
N GLU A 207 -20.46 7.96 8.86
CA GLU A 207 -21.83 8.33 8.46
C GLU A 207 -22.72 7.10 8.21
N GLU A 208 -22.16 5.91 8.02
CA GLU A 208 -22.91 4.67 7.80
C GLU A 208 -23.59 4.10 9.06
N GLY A 209 -23.57 4.85 10.17
CA GLY A 209 -24.29 4.52 11.41
C GLY A 209 -23.85 3.19 12.02
N ILE A 210 -24.80 2.27 12.24
CA ILE A 210 -24.54 0.97 12.88
C ILE A 210 -23.60 0.10 12.03
N ARG A 211 -23.61 0.25 10.70
CA ARG A 211 -22.78 -0.56 9.78
C ARG A 211 -21.28 -0.34 10.01
N TYR A 212 -20.88 0.90 10.29
CA TYR A 212 -19.50 1.28 10.61
C TYR A 212 -18.92 0.51 11.79
N TRP A 213 -19.76 0.12 12.76
CA TRP A 213 -19.34 -0.65 13.93
C TRP A 213 -19.53 -2.16 13.72
N LEU A 214 -20.67 -2.57 13.16
CA LEU A 214 -21.08 -3.98 13.15
C LEU A 214 -20.31 -4.82 12.12
N VAL A 215 -20.14 -4.34 10.88
CA VAL A 215 -19.52 -5.15 9.82
C VAL A 215 -18.03 -5.37 10.08
N PRO A 216 -17.23 -4.33 10.41
CA PRO A 216 -15.84 -4.52 10.78
C PRO A 216 -15.69 -5.41 12.01
N LEU A 217 -16.60 -5.31 12.99
CA LEU A 217 -16.54 -6.14 14.20
C LEU A 217 -16.70 -7.62 13.84
N LEU A 218 -17.67 -7.95 12.99
CA LEU A 218 -17.85 -9.30 12.49
C LEU A 218 -16.62 -9.77 11.69
N ALA A 219 -16.07 -8.94 10.81
CA ALA A 219 -14.87 -9.27 10.05
C ALA A 219 -13.66 -9.56 10.97
N GLY A 220 -13.42 -8.72 11.98
CA GLY A 220 -12.36 -8.91 12.96
C GLY A 220 -12.54 -10.16 13.83
N LEU A 221 -13.78 -10.47 14.24
CA LEU A 221 -14.10 -11.69 14.98
C LEU A 221 -13.91 -12.94 14.13
N ILE A 222 -14.32 -12.89 12.86
CA ILE A 222 -14.11 -13.96 11.90
C ILE A 222 -12.61 -14.20 11.68
N ALA A 223 -11.83 -13.13 11.47
CA ALA A 223 -10.37 -13.20 11.31
C ALA A 223 -9.70 -13.81 12.56
N CYS A 224 -10.01 -13.30 13.75
CA CYS A 224 -9.53 -13.83 15.03
C CYS A 224 -9.85 -15.32 15.19
N SER A 225 -11.10 -15.71 14.95
CA SER A 225 -11.54 -17.10 15.08
C SER A 225 -10.83 -18.00 14.08
N PHE A 226 -10.65 -17.54 12.85
CA PHE A 226 -9.94 -18.27 11.80
C PHE A 226 -8.47 -18.50 12.15
N VAL A 227 -7.74 -17.43 12.48
CA VAL A 227 -6.31 -17.52 12.85
C VAL A 227 -6.13 -18.43 14.05
N PHE A 228 -6.95 -18.26 15.09
CA PHE A 228 -6.88 -19.10 16.29
C PHE A 228 -7.14 -20.57 15.97
N THR A 229 -8.28 -20.86 15.33
CA THR A 229 -8.68 -22.24 15.05
C THR A 229 -7.72 -22.93 14.08
N PHE A 230 -7.20 -22.22 13.09
CA PHE A 230 -6.22 -22.76 12.15
C PHE A 230 -4.94 -23.19 12.87
N TRP A 231 -4.31 -22.28 13.63
CA TRP A 231 -3.04 -22.56 14.29
C TRP A 231 -3.17 -23.62 15.40
N VAL A 232 -4.24 -23.55 16.19
CA VAL A 232 -4.54 -24.56 17.22
C VAL A 232 -4.75 -25.93 16.59
N THR A 233 -5.58 -26.02 15.55
CA THR A 233 -5.85 -27.30 14.88
C THR A 233 -4.56 -27.85 14.29
N LEU A 234 -3.73 -27.01 13.67
CA LEU A 234 -2.45 -27.42 13.12
C LEU A 234 -1.51 -27.99 14.19
N PHE A 235 -1.39 -27.32 15.34
CA PHE A 235 -0.56 -27.74 16.46
C PHE A 235 -1.03 -29.09 17.04
N GLU A 236 -2.31 -29.21 17.39
CA GLU A 236 -2.88 -30.47 17.92
C GLU A 236 -2.69 -31.63 16.93
N ARG A 237 -2.85 -31.37 15.63
CA ARG A 237 -2.66 -32.38 14.58
C ARG A 237 -1.21 -32.79 14.44
N MET A 238 -0.26 -31.86 14.60
CA MET A 238 1.15 -32.20 14.54
C MET A 238 1.57 -33.13 15.67
N GLU A 239 1.04 -32.99 16.89
CA GLU A 239 1.35 -33.90 17.99
C GLU A 239 0.88 -35.34 17.72
N MET A 240 -0.27 -35.51 17.06
CA MET A 240 -0.89 -36.81 16.78
C MET A 240 -0.40 -37.49 15.48
N SER A 241 0.46 -36.83 14.70
CA SER A 241 0.79 -37.23 13.34
C SER A 241 2.07 -38.06 13.22
N SER A 242 2.09 -38.99 12.26
CA SER A 242 3.31 -39.71 11.87
C SER A 242 4.35 -38.78 11.24
N LEU A 243 5.61 -39.21 11.12
CA LEU A 243 6.70 -38.36 10.62
C LEU A 243 6.43 -37.80 9.22
N TRP A 244 5.87 -38.62 8.31
CA TRP A 244 5.47 -38.16 6.98
C TRP A 244 4.34 -37.12 7.02
N GLN A 245 3.35 -37.33 7.89
CA GLN A 245 2.24 -36.38 8.08
C GLN A 245 2.73 -35.06 8.69
N LYS A 246 3.68 -35.10 9.63
CA LYS A 246 4.33 -33.91 10.19
C LYS A 246 5.04 -33.11 9.10
N LEU A 247 5.76 -33.77 8.19
CA LEU A 247 6.40 -33.12 7.04
C LEU A 247 5.37 -32.45 6.13
N VAL A 248 4.27 -33.12 5.78
CA VAL A 248 3.20 -32.54 4.96
C VAL A 248 2.52 -31.35 5.67
N LEU A 249 2.22 -31.49 6.96
CA LEU A 249 1.62 -30.43 7.76
C LEU A 249 2.52 -29.19 7.83
N LEU A 250 3.83 -29.38 8.06
CA LEU A 250 4.79 -28.30 8.26
C LEU A 250 5.28 -27.66 6.95
N LEU A 251 5.47 -28.44 5.88
CA LEU A 251 6.04 -27.94 4.62
C LEU A 251 4.99 -27.56 3.57
N ILE A 252 3.75 -28.02 3.70
CA ILE A 252 2.69 -27.77 2.71
C ILE A 252 1.51 -27.03 3.35
N ILE A 253 0.89 -27.61 4.38
CA ILE A 253 -0.35 -27.06 4.94
C ILE A 253 -0.08 -25.76 5.72
N ALA A 254 0.96 -25.73 6.55
CA ALA A 254 1.30 -24.57 7.35
C ALA A 254 1.68 -23.36 6.48
N PRO A 255 2.54 -23.48 5.44
CA PRO A 255 2.85 -22.36 4.56
C PRO A 255 1.67 -21.92 3.70
N ALA A 256 0.83 -22.86 3.25
CA ALA A 256 -0.39 -22.52 2.50
C ALA A 256 -1.40 -21.73 3.36
N GLY A 257 -1.64 -22.19 4.59
CA GLY A 257 -2.50 -21.46 5.53
C GLY A 257 -1.88 -20.13 5.98
N ALA A 258 -0.57 -20.08 6.17
CA ALA A 258 0.17 -18.84 6.43
C ALA A 258 -0.02 -17.82 5.29
N ALA A 259 0.08 -18.24 4.03
CA ALA A 259 -0.15 -17.37 2.88
C ALA A 259 -1.59 -16.85 2.82
N ILE A 260 -2.58 -17.69 3.15
CA ILE A 260 -3.99 -17.31 3.23
C ILE A 260 -4.21 -16.28 4.34
N ILE A 261 -3.71 -16.55 5.55
CA ILE A 261 -3.80 -15.62 6.70
C ILE A 261 -3.11 -14.30 6.35
N PHE A 262 -1.93 -14.35 5.74
CA PHE A 262 -1.18 -13.17 5.33
C PHE A 262 -1.98 -12.29 4.35
N GLY A 263 -2.60 -12.89 3.35
CA GLY A 263 -3.39 -12.16 2.36
C GLY A 263 -4.64 -11.48 2.94
N MET A 264 -5.29 -12.10 3.92
CA MET A 264 -6.57 -11.60 4.45
C MET A 264 -6.41 -10.70 5.69
N SER A 265 -5.52 -11.07 6.59
CA SER A 265 -5.36 -10.46 7.92
C SER A 265 -4.23 -9.45 7.95
N THR A 266 -3.08 -9.74 7.31
CA THR A 266 -1.90 -8.89 7.50
C THR A 266 -2.09 -7.50 6.89
N ALA A 267 -2.65 -7.37 5.68
CA ALA A 267 -2.86 -6.06 5.07
C ALA A 267 -3.82 -5.17 5.89
N THR A 268 -4.92 -5.74 6.39
CA THR A 268 -5.89 -5.02 7.22
C THR A 268 -5.34 -4.74 8.62
N GLY A 269 -4.57 -5.66 9.20
CA GLY A 269 -3.83 -5.45 10.45
C GLY A 269 -2.82 -4.31 10.34
N VAL A 270 -2.06 -4.23 9.24
CA VAL A 270 -1.13 -3.13 8.96
C VAL A 270 -1.85 -1.80 8.87
N LEU A 271 -3.00 -1.75 8.20
CA LEU A 271 -3.82 -0.54 8.14
C LEU A 271 -4.29 -0.10 9.52
N GLY A 272 -4.78 -1.04 10.34
CA GLY A 272 -5.21 -0.76 11.70
C GLY A 272 -4.10 -0.19 12.60
N ILE A 273 -2.85 -0.58 12.36
CA ILE A 273 -1.68 -0.14 13.15
C ILE A 273 -1.05 1.14 12.58
N GLY A 274 -0.94 1.25 11.25
CA GLY A 274 -0.07 2.22 10.60
C GLY A 274 -0.66 2.90 9.35
N GLY A 275 -1.92 2.66 8.99
CA GLY A 275 -2.54 3.25 7.81
C GLY A 275 -2.48 4.78 7.81
N ASP A 276 -2.77 5.39 8.96
CA ASP A 276 -2.71 6.85 9.14
C ASP A 276 -1.32 7.41 8.88
N ALA A 277 -0.27 6.68 9.26
CA ALA A 277 1.11 7.10 9.03
C ALA A 277 1.46 7.10 7.54
N ALA A 278 0.97 6.10 6.78
CA ALA A 278 1.20 6.01 5.35
C ALA A 278 0.58 7.20 4.59
N ILE A 279 -0.70 7.49 4.85
CA ILE A 279 -1.40 8.61 4.22
C ILE A 279 -0.80 9.94 4.65
N THR A 280 -0.49 10.10 5.94
CA THR A 280 0.18 11.33 6.43
C THR A 280 1.51 11.55 5.72
N TYR A 281 2.28 10.48 5.48
CA TYR A 281 3.54 10.57 4.74
C TYR A 281 3.33 10.98 3.29
N HIS A 282 2.35 10.38 2.60
CA HIS A 282 1.97 10.75 1.24
C HIS A 282 1.60 12.24 1.12
N MET A 283 0.79 12.74 2.05
CA MET A 283 0.35 14.13 2.08
C MET A 283 1.50 15.10 2.32
N ARG A 284 2.42 14.77 3.24
CA ARG A 284 3.63 15.58 3.47
C ARG A 284 4.50 15.66 2.22
N LEU A 285 4.78 14.51 1.60
CA LEU A 285 5.57 14.46 0.38
C LEU A 285 4.93 15.28 -0.75
N SER A 286 3.60 15.25 -0.85
CA SER A 286 2.86 16.03 -1.84
C SER A 286 2.95 17.53 -1.57
N VAL A 287 2.84 17.97 -0.30
CA VAL A 287 3.02 19.38 0.07
C VAL A 287 4.46 19.84 -0.16
N ASP A 288 5.45 19.00 0.12
CA ASP A 288 6.86 19.32 -0.13
C ASP A 288 7.12 19.44 -1.65
N ALA A 289 6.56 18.55 -2.47
CA ALA A 289 6.64 18.67 -3.92
C ALA A 289 5.95 19.94 -4.47
N MET A 290 4.81 20.34 -3.90
CA MET A 290 4.14 21.60 -4.23
C MET A 290 4.98 22.81 -3.82
N GLN A 291 5.65 22.75 -2.66
CA GLN A 291 6.55 23.79 -2.17
C GLN A 291 7.76 23.99 -3.09
N ASP A 292 8.40 22.89 -3.50
CA ASP A 292 9.55 22.94 -4.40
C ASP A 292 9.14 23.54 -5.75
N THR A 293 7.98 23.13 -6.27
CA THR A 293 7.41 23.70 -7.50
C THR A 293 7.15 25.20 -7.34
N LEU A 294 6.54 25.64 -6.23
CA LEU A 294 6.27 27.06 -6.00
C LEU A 294 7.57 27.88 -5.93
N ASN A 295 8.62 27.34 -5.30
CA ASN A 295 9.93 27.99 -5.23
C ASN A 295 10.56 28.14 -6.63
N ASP A 296 10.47 27.10 -7.46
CA ASP A 296 10.95 27.14 -8.84
C ASP A 296 10.20 28.18 -9.68
N ILE A 297 8.87 28.20 -9.59
CA ILE A 297 8.02 29.18 -10.28
C ILE A 297 8.38 30.59 -9.83
N ARG A 298 8.54 30.82 -8.54
CA ARG A 298 8.95 32.13 -8.01
C ARG A 298 10.26 32.59 -8.64
N GLN A 299 11.26 31.71 -8.69
CA GLN A 299 12.56 32.04 -9.26
C GLN A 299 12.47 32.35 -10.75
N GLU A 300 11.62 31.64 -11.50
CA GLU A 300 11.37 31.91 -12.91
C GLU A 300 10.64 33.25 -13.11
N ARG A 301 9.60 33.51 -12.33
CA ARG A 301 8.83 34.77 -12.37
C ARG A 301 9.68 35.98 -12.03
N ASP A 302 10.52 35.89 -11.01
CA ASP A 302 11.45 36.97 -10.67
C ASP A 302 12.37 37.28 -11.85
N ARG A 303 12.92 36.26 -12.53
CA ARG A 303 13.73 36.46 -13.75
C ARG A 303 12.94 37.08 -14.90
N GLU A 304 11.67 36.70 -15.09
CA GLU A 304 10.80 37.29 -16.10
C GLU A 304 10.59 38.78 -15.83
N TYR A 305 10.15 39.16 -14.63
CA TYR A 305 9.96 40.57 -14.26
C TYR A 305 11.26 41.38 -14.36
N ASP A 306 12.38 40.83 -13.87
CA ASP A 306 13.69 41.50 -13.90
C ASP A 306 14.20 41.72 -15.33
N ARG A 307 13.73 40.94 -16.32
CA ARG A 307 14.03 41.18 -17.74
C ARG A 307 12.99 42.09 -18.42
N LEU A 308 11.70 41.88 -18.17
CA LEU A 308 10.61 42.57 -18.88
C LEU A 308 10.47 44.04 -18.49
N ILE A 309 10.57 44.35 -17.19
CA ILE A 309 10.38 45.72 -16.69
C ILE A 309 11.44 46.66 -17.31
N PRO A 310 12.76 46.36 -17.26
CA PRO A 310 13.76 47.23 -17.88
C PRO A 310 13.57 47.39 -19.39
N ILE A 311 13.16 46.35 -20.12
CA ILE A 311 12.92 46.43 -21.57
C ILE A 311 11.80 47.44 -21.85
N MET A 312 10.69 47.39 -21.11
CA MET A 312 9.57 48.32 -21.28
C MET A 312 9.94 49.75 -20.87
N THR A 313 10.64 49.92 -19.73
CA THR A 313 11.10 51.24 -19.27
C THR A 313 12.08 51.89 -20.26
N GLN A 314 13.05 51.14 -20.79
CA GLN A 314 13.99 51.64 -21.78
C GLN A 314 13.29 52.00 -23.11
N THR A 315 12.30 51.21 -23.51
CA THR A 315 11.48 51.48 -24.70
C THR A 315 10.69 52.78 -24.53
N ALA A 316 10.06 52.98 -23.36
CA ALA A 316 9.34 54.21 -23.05
C ALA A 316 10.26 55.44 -23.11
N GLN A 317 11.42 55.38 -22.42
CA GLN A 317 12.42 56.45 -22.42
C GLN A 317 13.01 56.74 -23.80
N ARG A 318 13.11 55.74 -24.68
CA ARG A 318 13.55 55.94 -26.06
C ARG A 318 12.51 56.73 -26.85
N PHE A 319 11.23 56.35 -26.78
CA PHE A 319 10.17 57.07 -27.49
C PHE A 319 9.96 58.49 -26.96
N GLU A 320 10.05 58.69 -25.66
CA GLU A 320 9.94 60.02 -25.04
C GLU A 320 11.09 60.95 -25.48
N ARG A 321 12.33 60.45 -25.47
CA ARG A 321 13.49 61.22 -25.97
C ARG A 321 13.35 61.58 -27.45
N LEU A 322 12.93 60.64 -28.29
CA LEU A 322 12.69 60.89 -29.72
C LEU A 322 11.59 61.94 -29.91
N ALA A 323 10.53 61.92 -29.09
CA ALA A 323 9.47 62.91 -29.15
C ALA A 323 9.95 64.31 -28.76
N ASP A 324 10.77 64.42 -27.71
CA ASP A 324 11.32 65.70 -27.24
C ASP A 324 12.35 66.29 -28.20
N GLU A 325 13.20 65.45 -28.81
CA GLU A 325 14.14 65.85 -29.85
C GLU A 325 13.43 66.32 -31.12
N GLU A 326 12.32 65.68 -31.46
CA GLU A 326 11.46 66.11 -32.56
C GLU A 326 10.80 67.45 -32.26
N GLU A 327 10.21 67.61 -31.08
CA GLU A 327 9.54 68.87 -30.70
C GLU A 327 10.51 70.05 -30.61
N ARG A 328 11.71 69.86 -30.05
CA ARG A 328 12.67 70.95 -29.83
C ARG A 328 13.49 71.31 -31.05
N ARG A 329 13.85 70.33 -31.88
CA ARG A 329 14.82 70.51 -32.97
C ARG A 329 14.28 70.11 -34.34
N GLY A 330 13.14 69.43 -34.41
CA GLY A 330 12.67 68.84 -35.66
C GLY A 330 13.64 67.81 -36.21
N THR A 331 14.24 66.99 -35.34
CA THR A 331 15.36 66.12 -35.73
C THR A 331 14.97 65.13 -36.84
N LEU A 332 13.70 64.73 -36.90
CA LEU A 332 13.15 63.83 -37.90
C LEU A 332 12.47 64.58 -39.05
N THR A 333 11.66 65.62 -38.78
CA THR A 333 10.91 66.35 -39.82
C THR A 333 11.58 67.61 -40.37
N GLN A 334 12.76 67.96 -39.84
CA GLN A 334 13.52 69.18 -40.11
C GLN A 334 12.80 70.49 -39.70
N ALA A 335 11.69 70.41 -38.96
CA ALA A 335 11.06 71.59 -38.37
C ALA A 335 10.69 71.35 -36.90
N ALA A 336 11.07 72.29 -36.03
CA ALA A 336 10.74 72.23 -34.61
C ALA A 336 9.26 72.56 -34.36
N GLY A 337 8.70 71.98 -33.30
CA GLY A 337 7.33 72.21 -32.84
C GLY A 337 6.58 70.90 -32.56
N ALA A 338 5.58 70.97 -31.67
CA ALA A 338 4.71 69.84 -31.40
C ALA A 338 3.89 69.50 -32.65
N GLY A 339 3.99 68.26 -33.12
CA GLY A 339 3.37 67.80 -34.35
C GLY A 339 2.84 66.38 -34.24
N ALA A 340 2.32 65.87 -35.36
CA ALA A 340 1.76 64.51 -35.40
C ALA A 340 2.81 63.45 -35.03
N VAL A 341 4.09 63.68 -35.40
CA VAL A 341 5.21 62.75 -35.12
C VAL A 341 5.55 62.70 -33.63
N SER A 342 5.76 63.85 -32.98
CA SER A 342 6.06 63.91 -31.55
C SER A 342 4.89 63.39 -30.70
N ASN A 343 3.64 63.65 -31.10
CA ASN A 343 2.45 63.10 -30.45
C ASN A 343 2.39 61.57 -30.55
N TYR A 344 2.66 61.01 -31.75
CA TYR A 344 2.68 59.57 -31.96
C TYR A 344 3.75 58.88 -31.10
N LEU A 345 4.96 59.45 -31.04
CA LEU A 345 6.04 58.95 -30.20
C LEU A 345 5.68 59.05 -28.70
N ARG A 346 5.02 60.13 -28.27
CA ARG A 346 4.52 60.26 -26.89
C ARG A 346 3.45 59.23 -26.56
N ASP A 347 2.55 58.90 -27.48
CA ASP A 347 1.54 57.87 -27.28
C ASP A 347 2.18 56.48 -27.13
N LEU A 348 3.19 56.16 -27.95
CA LEU A 348 3.98 54.93 -27.80
C LEU A 348 4.75 54.87 -26.48
N GLY A 349 5.37 55.98 -26.09
CA GLY A 349 6.08 56.11 -24.81
C GLY A 349 5.16 55.90 -23.61
N ARG A 350 4.00 56.59 -23.59
CA ARG A 350 2.98 56.43 -22.54
C ARG A 350 2.47 55.00 -22.45
N GLN A 351 2.28 54.33 -23.58
CA GLN A 351 1.83 52.94 -23.59
C GLN A 351 2.87 51.98 -23.00
N ALA A 352 4.15 52.11 -23.39
CA ALA A 352 5.23 51.29 -22.82
C ALA A 352 5.46 51.57 -21.32
N GLU A 353 5.33 52.83 -20.89
CA GLU A 353 5.42 53.21 -19.48
C GLU A 353 4.27 52.63 -18.66
N ALA A 354 3.03 52.67 -19.18
CA ALA A 354 1.88 52.04 -18.54
C ALA A 354 2.11 50.55 -18.33
N THR A 355 2.66 49.84 -19.32
CA THR A 355 2.95 48.41 -19.22
C THR A 355 4.06 48.10 -18.23
N ALA A 356 5.09 48.95 -18.13
CA ALA A 356 6.11 48.81 -17.09
C ALA A 356 5.48 48.92 -15.69
N ARG A 357 4.58 49.89 -15.48
CA ARG A 357 3.83 50.04 -14.22
C ARG A 357 2.92 48.84 -13.93
N ASP A 358 2.19 48.35 -14.93
CA ASP A 358 1.32 47.19 -14.78
C ASP A 358 2.12 45.93 -14.41
N LEU A 359 3.30 45.74 -14.98
CA LEU A 359 4.22 44.65 -14.61
C LEU A 359 4.74 44.77 -13.18
N GLU A 360 5.10 45.98 -12.73
CA GLU A 360 5.51 46.21 -11.34
C GLU A 360 4.39 45.90 -10.34
N GLU A 361 3.16 46.29 -10.67
CA GLU A 361 2.00 45.99 -9.84
C GLU A 361 1.67 44.50 -9.84
N GLN A 362 1.70 43.85 -11.02
CA GLN A 362 1.50 42.41 -11.13
C GLN A 362 2.55 41.64 -10.32
N ARG A 363 3.82 42.06 -10.36
CA ARG A 363 4.90 41.49 -9.53
C ARG A 363 4.57 41.58 -8.04
N ARG A 364 4.05 42.72 -7.57
CA ARG A 364 3.66 42.89 -6.15
C ARG A 364 2.52 41.96 -5.76
N VAL A 365 1.45 41.95 -6.55
CA VAL A 365 0.28 41.09 -6.30
C VAL A 365 0.68 39.61 -6.30
N GLU A 366 1.47 39.18 -7.27
CA GLU A 366 1.95 37.80 -7.37
C GLU A 366 2.85 37.42 -6.19
N THR A 367 3.73 38.32 -5.75
CA THR A 367 4.57 38.11 -4.56
C THR A 367 3.72 37.90 -3.30
N LEU A 368 2.66 38.69 -3.12
CA LEU A 368 1.74 38.54 -1.99
C LEU A 368 0.99 37.21 -2.05
N ASN A 369 0.49 36.82 -3.24
CA ASN A 369 -0.17 35.53 -3.45
C ASN A 369 0.78 34.36 -3.14
N MET A 370 2.05 34.44 -3.54
CA MET A 370 3.05 33.42 -3.23
C MET A 370 3.36 33.33 -1.72
N ILE A 371 3.35 34.45 -0.99
CA ILE A 371 3.50 34.46 0.47
C ILE A 371 2.30 33.78 1.14
N GLU A 372 1.09 34.08 0.69
CA GLU A 372 -0.13 33.45 1.21
C GLU A 372 -0.16 31.94 0.94
N LEU A 373 0.24 31.52 -0.27
CA LEU A 373 0.38 30.11 -0.62
C LEU A 373 1.37 29.37 0.30
N ASN A 374 2.51 30.00 0.59
CA ASN A 374 3.50 29.46 1.52
C ASN A 374 2.94 29.32 2.94
N ASP A 375 2.16 30.30 3.41
CA ASP A 375 1.49 30.24 4.71
C ASP A 375 0.44 29.11 4.76
N ASN A 376 -0.34 28.95 3.69
CA ASN A 376 -1.32 27.86 3.58
C ASN A 376 -0.65 26.48 3.57
N MET A 377 0.47 26.31 2.85
CA MET A 377 1.26 25.08 2.89
C MET A 377 1.87 24.83 4.28
N ARG A 378 2.33 25.87 4.99
CA ARG A 378 2.80 25.74 6.38
C ARG A 378 1.67 25.25 7.30
N LYS A 379 0.50 25.85 7.23
CA LYS A 379 -0.70 25.43 8.00
C LYS A 379 -1.08 23.98 7.71
N LEU A 380 -1.01 23.54 6.45
CA LEU A 380 -1.21 22.14 6.07
C LEU A 380 -0.19 21.21 6.74
N ARG A 381 1.11 21.54 6.70
CA ARG A 381 2.15 20.75 7.38
C ARG A 381 1.92 20.64 8.88
N GLU A 382 1.49 21.73 9.52
CA GLU A 382 1.14 21.75 10.94
C GLU A 382 -0.07 20.84 11.23
N ALA A 383 -1.09 20.88 10.38
CA ALA A 383 -2.28 20.05 10.53
C ALA A 383 -1.99 18.54 10.37
N PHE A 384 -1.00 18.18 9.54
CA PHE A 384 -0.47 16.80 9.45
C PHE A 384 0.31 16.34 10.69
N GLY A 385 0.50 17.20 11.69
CA GLY A 385 1.02 16.83 13.00
C GLY A 385 0.03 16.00 13.83
N ASN A 386 -1.28 16.13 13.54
CA ASN A 386 -2.32 15.33 14.20
C ASN A 386 -2.20 13.85 13.81
N ARG A 387 -2.52 12.93 14.73
CA ARG A 387 -2.48 11.47 14.51
C ARG A 387 -3.79 10.80 14.94
N GLY A 388 -4.07 9.63 14.38
CA GLY A 388 -5.20 8.79 14.78
C GLY A 388 -6.55 9.38 14.37
N ARG A 389 -7.56 9.16 15.21
CA ARG A 389 -8.96 9.60 14.95
C ARG A 389 -9.11 11.09 14.64
N LYS A 390 -8.29 11.96 15.24
CA LYS A 390 -8.34 13.40 14.96
C LYS A 390 -7.90 13.71 13.53
N PHE A 391 -6.84 13.06 13.06
CA PHE A 391 -6.38 13.18 11.68
C PHE A 391 -7.45 12.66 10.71
N ARG A 392 -8.01 11.47 10.98
CA ARG A 392 -9.08 10.88 10.16
C ARG A 392 -10.32 11.77 10.04
N ALA A 393 -10.75 12.39 11.15
CA ALA A 393 -11.88 13.31 11.14
C ALA A 393 -11.62 14.59 10.31
N GLN A 394 -10.34 14.95 10.10
CA GLN A 394 -9.93 16.11 9.33
C GLN A 394 -9.49 15.75 7.90
N LEU A 395 -9.40 14.47 7.56
CA LEU A 395 -8.76 14.00 6.33
C LEU A 395 -9.40 14.62 5.09
N GLU A 396 -10.73 14.65 5.03
CA GLU A 396 -11.47 15.24 3.91
C GLU A 396 -11.20 16.75 3.78
N THR A 397 -11.22 17.48 4.90
CA THR A 397 -10.87 18.90 4.95
C THR A 397 -9.44 19.12 4.47
N LEU A 398 -8.50 18.30 4.93
CA LEU A 398 -7.10 18.39 4.54
C LEU A 398 -6.90 18.13 3.05
N VAL A 399 -7.56 17.11 2.49
CA VAL A 399 -7.55 16.82 1.05
C VAL A 399 -8.12 18.01 0.26
N ARG A 400 -9.24 18.58 0.72
CA ARG A 400 -9.84 19.76 0.09
C ARG A 400 -8.90 20.96 0.12
N ASP A 401 -8.26 21.21 1.25
CA ASP A 401 -7.34 22.33 1.43
C ASP A 401 -6.06 22.13 0.58
N MET A 402 -5.56 20.90 0.45
CA MET A 402 -4.48 20.56 -0.48
C MET A 402 -4.89 20.80 -1.95
N ASN A 403 -6.08 20.37 -2.36
CA ASN A 403 -6.60 20.62 -3.69
C ASN A 403 -6.77 22.12 -3.98
N ALA A 404 -7.20 22.90 -2.98
CA ALA A 404 -7.31 24.35 -3.09
C ALA A 404 -5.94 25.00 -3.32
N VAL A 405 -4.93 24.61 -2.52
CA VAL A 405 -3.54 25.08 -2.71
C VAL A 405 -3.02 24.71 -4.10
N GLN A 406 -3.24 23.47 -4.54
CA GLN A 406 -2.82 23.02 -5.87
C GLN A 406 -3.49 23.82 -6.99
N SER A 407 -4.79 24.11 -6.85
CA SER A 407 -5.55 24.92 -7.81
C SER A 407 -4.99 26.33 -7.89
N GLU A 408 -4.68 26.96 -6.75
CA GLU A 408 -4.09 28.29 -6.73
C GLU A 408 -2.67 28.33 -7.31
N ILE A 409 -1.84 27.31 -7.04
CA ILE A 409 -0.55 27.15 -7.74
C ILE A 409 -0.79 27.05 -9.26
N GLY A 410 -1.81 26.30 -9.69
CA GLY A 410 -2.23 26.21 -11.08
C GLY A 410 -2.59 27.57 -11.69
N LYS A 411 -3.27 28.45 -10.94
CA LYS A 411 -3.58 29.81 -11.40
C LYS A 411 -2.32 30.67 -11.53
N VAL A 412 -1.37 30.58 -10.60
CA VAL A 412 -0.09 31.30 -10.67
C VAL A 412 0.74 30.85 -11.88
N ILE A 413 0.74 29.55 -12.18
CA ILE A 413 1.39 29.01 -13.38
C ILE A 413 0.71 29.56 -14.65
N GLY A 414 -0.62 29.57 -14.68
CA GLY A 414 -1.40 30.06 -15.81
C GLY A 414 -1.30 31.57 -16.04
N ALA A 415 -1.10 32.35 -14.98
CA ALA A 415 -0.95 33.81 -15.06
C ALA A 415 0.50 34.18 -15.42
N SER A 416 0.79 34.28 -16.72
CA SER A 416 2.12 34.64 -17.22
C SER A 416 2.27 36.14 -17.50
N PRO A 417 3.30 36.84 -16.98
CA PRO A 417 3.58 38.22 -17.35
C PRO A 417 4.01 38.34 -18.82
N LEU A 418 4.49 37.26 -19.44
CA LEU A 418 4.81 37.24 -20.88
C LEU A 418 3.58 37.50 -21.74
N ASP A 419 2.40 37.01 -21.34
CA ASP A 419 1.18 37.17 -22.11
C ASP A 419 0.67 38.62 -22.06
N LEU A 420 0.82 39.30 -20.91
CA LEU A 420 0.55 40.73 -20.77
C LEU A 420 1.41 41.54 -21.74
N VAL A 421 2.72 41.30 -21.76
CA VAL A 421 3.64 42.04 -22.66
C VAL A 421 3.35 41.71 -24.13
N ARG A 422 2.97 40.48 -24.48
CA ARG A 422 2.56 40.13 -25.85
C ARG A 422 1.31 40.87 -26.28
N PHE A 423 0.28 40.86 -25.44
CA PHE A 423 -0.94 41.62 -25.68
C PHE A 423 -0.64 43.11 -25.87
N GLN A 424 0.28 43.64 -25.06
CA GLN A 424 0.68 45.02 -25.17
C GLN A 424 1.45 45.33 -26.46
N VAL A 425 2.42 44.50 -26.83
CA VAL A 425 3.19 44.66 -28.06
C VAL A 425 2.26 44.64 -29.28
N ALA A 426 1.27 43.75 -29.28
CA ALA A 426 0.22 43.74 -30.30
C ALA A 426 -0.60 45.04 -30.30
N SER A 427 -0.96 45.56 -29.13
CA SER A 427 -1.66 46.85 -29.01
C SER A 427 -0.81 48.02 -29.54
N MET A 428 0.49 48.08 -29.21
CA MET A 428 1.42 49.10 -29.72
C MET A 428 1.62 49.01 -31.24
N ARG A 429 1.61 47.80 -31.82
CA ARG A 429 1.57 47.64 -33.27
C ARG A 429 0.33 48.26 -33.89
N GLY A 430 -0.82 48.13 -33.22
CA GLY A 430 -2.11 48.68 -33.63
C GLY A 430 -2.22 50.21 -33.58
N ILE A 431 -1.39 50.90 -32.78
CA ILE A 431 -1.39 52.37 -32.71
C ILE A 431 -0.92 52.92 -34.06
N ARG A 432 -1.83 53.61 -34.75
CA ARG A 432 -1.58 54.28 -36.03
C ARG A 432 -1.26 55.76 -35.80
N PRO A 433 -0.34 56.33 -36.57
CA PRO A 433 -0.10 57.76 -36.54
C PRO A 433 -1.33 58.54 -37.00
N LEU A 434 -1.56 59.70 -36.40
CA LEU A 434 -2.56 60.66 -36.87
C LEU A 434 -2.13 61.18 -38.25
N THR A 435 -3.09 61.36 -39.17
CA THR A 435 -2.81 61.91 -40.49
C THR A 435 -2.17 63.30 -40.34
N PRO A 436 -0.95 63.54 -40.85
CA PRO A 436 -0.32 64.84 -40.78
C PRO A 436 -1.17 65.90 -41.47
N SER A 437 -1.49 67.00 -40.78
CA SER A 437 -2.14 68.16 -41.38
C SER A 437 -1.38 69.42 -41.03
N SER A 438 -0.86 70.12 -42.03
CA SER A 438 -0.20 71.41 -41.89
C SER A 438 -0.65 72.38 -42.97
N VAL A 439 -0.63 73.68 -42.65
CA VAL A 439 -0.83 74.77 -43.61
C VAL A 439 0.25 74.73 -44.70
N ASN A 440 1.44 74.22 -44.38
CA ASN A 440 2.52 74.01 -45.34
C ASN A 440 2.48 72.57 -45.88
N ARG A 441 2.14 72.42 -47.18
CA ARG A 441 2.08 71.11 -47.85
C ARG A 441 3.41 70.36 -47.81
N ALA A 442 4.53 71.04 -48.05
CA ALA A 442 5.85 70.40 -48.04
C ALA A 442 6.21 69.83 -46.65
N PHE A 443 5.75 70.47 -45.57
CA PHE A 443 5.91 69.97 -44.21
C PHE A 443 4.96 68.82 -43.88
N ALA A 444 3.72 68.85 -44.39
CA ALA A 444 2.81 67.71 -44.26
C ALA A 444 3.33 66.47 -45.01
N ASP A 445 3.95 66.67 -46.19
CA ASP A 445 4.56 65.60 -46.98
C ASP A 445 5.80 65.03 -46.26
N SER A 446 6.67 65.86 -45.68
CA SER A 446 7.82 65.38 -44.89
C SER A 446 7.40 64.62 -43.63
N GLN A 447 6.36 65.07 -42.92
CA GLN A 447 5.78 64.35 -41.79
C GLN A 447 5.24 62.98 -42.19
N LYS A 448 4.61 62.87 -43.36
CA LYS A 448 4.08 61.61 -43.86
C LYS A 448 5.18 60.60 -44.18
N GLU A 449 6.28 61.05 -44.77
CA GLU A 449 7.46 60.21 -45.06
C GLU A 449 8.13 59.74 -43.75
N VAL A 450 8.36 60.64 -42.80
CA VAL A 450 8.93 60.31 -41.49
C VAL A 450 8.06 59.32 -40.73
N MET A 451 6.73 59.48 -40.76
CA MET A 451 5.81 58.55 -40.13
C MET A 451 5.86 57.15 -40.74
N ALA A 452 5.99 57.03 -42.07
CA ALA A 452 6.15 55.74 -42.72
C ALA A 452 7.45 55.03 -42.27
N ASN A 453 8.55 55.78 -42.14
CA ASN A 453 9.82 55.25 -41.64
C ASN A 453 9.72 54.85 -40.16
N LEU A 454 9.06 55.66 -39.33
CA LEU A 454 8.83 55.38 -37.91
C LEU A 454 7.95 54.14 -37.70
N GLU A 455 6.95 53.90 -38.55
CA GLU A 455 6.18 52.65 -38.51
C GLU A 455 7.07 51.44 -38.76
N GLY A 456 8.02 51.53 -39.70
CA GLY A 456 9.02 50.50 -39.96
C GLY A 456 9.94 50.25 -38.75
N GLU A 457 10.47 51.31 -38.15
CA GLU A 457 11.34 51.23 -36.97
C GLU A 457 10.60 50.70 -35.73
N LYS A 458 9.37 51.15 -35.51
CA LYS A 458 8.47 50.63 -34.47
C LYS A 458 8.28 49.13 -34.65
N ASN A 459 7.92 48.68 -35.84
CA ASN A 459 7.68 47.27 -36.12
C ASN A 459 8.95 46.43 -35.93
N SER A 460 10.12 46.97 -36.28
CA SER A 460 11.41 46.32 -36.02
C SER A 460 11.66 46.15 -34.52
N THR A 461 11.52 47.23 -33.73
CA THR A 461 11.72 47.22 -32.27
C THR A 461 10.76 46.25 -31.58
N LEU A 462 9.48 46.29 -31.94
CA LEU A 462 8.47 45.38 -31.38
C LEU A 462 8.73 43.91 -31.76
N SER A 463 9.30 43.65 -32.96
CA SER A 463 9.69 42.30 -33.36
C SER A 463 10.90 41.77 -32.59
N GLU A 464 11.82 42.64 -32.20
CA GLU A 464 12.94 42.28 -31.32
C GLU A 464 12.46 41.91 -29.92
N ILE A 465 11.53 42.71 -29.37
CA ILE A 465 10.87 42.40 -28.09
C ILE A 465 10.17 41.02 -28.17
N GLU A 466 9.43 40.74 -29.24
CA GLU A 466 8.79 39.44 -29.43
C GLU A 466 9.79 38.27 -29.48
N ARG A 467 10.96 38.44 -30.09
CA ARG A 467 12.00 37.40 -30.08
C ARG A 467 12.50 37.14 -28.66
N SER A 468 12.73 38.19 -27.87
CA SER A 468 13.09 38.06 -26.45
C SER A 468 12.00 37.35 -25.64
N LEU A 469 10.73 37.64 -25.90
CA LEU A 469 9.59 36.96 -25.29
C LEU A 469 9.49 35.48 -25.70
N GLN A 470 9.83 35.14 -26.94
CA GLN A 470 9.87 33.75 -27.39
C GLN A 470 11.01 32.97 -26.73
N GLN A 471 12.16 33.60 -26.52
CA GLN A 471 13.27 32.98 -25.81
C GLN A 471 12.90 32.70 -24.35
N LEU A 472 12.29 33.67 -23.68
CA LEU A 472 11.77 33.51 -22.31
C LEU A 472 10.72 32.40 -22.19
N GLN A 473 9.78 32.32 -23.14
CA GLN A 473 8.75 31.28 -23.10
C GLN A 473 9.34 29.86 -23.22
N LYS A 474 10.40 29.67 -24.01
CA LYS A 474 11.06 28.36 -24.15
C LYS A 474 11.69 27.90 -22.84
N GLU A 475 12.11 28.83 -21.98
CA GLU A 475 12.69 28.56 -20.66
C GLU A 475 11.62 28.20 -19.62
N ALA A 476 10.38 28.68 -19.77
CA ALA A 476 9.33 28.66 -18.72
C ALA A 476 8.35 27.45 -18.75
N SER A 477 8.56 26.44 -19.59
CA SER A 477 7.57 25.36 -19.76
C SER A 477 7.67 24.27 -18.68
N ARG A 478 7.09 24.52 -17.50
CA ARG A 478 6.87 23.49 -16.47
C ARG A 478 5.40 23.13 -16.31
N LYS A 479 5.15 21.85 -16.05
CA LYS A 479 3.81 21.35 -15.71
C LYS A 479 3.59 21.45 -14.19
N PRO A 480 2.39 21.82 -13.74
CA PRO A 480 2.06 21.72 -12.32
C PRO A 480 2.20 20.27 -11.84
N PRO A 481 2.71 20.04 -10.61
CA PRO A 481 2.63 18.72 -9.99
C PRO A 481 1.16 18.35 -9.79
N GLY A 482 0.82 17.12 -10.17
CA GLY A 482 -0.48 16.53 -9.87
C GLY A 482 -0.49 16.00 -8.43
N PHE A 483 -1.36 16.51 -7.57
CA PHE A 483 -1.77 15.79 -6.38
C PHE A 483 -2.87 14.81 -6.77
N MET A 484 -2.71 13.56 -6.36
CA MET A 484 -3.72 12.52 -6.52
C MET A 484 -4.05 11.97 -5.14
N VAL A 485 -5.34 11.92 -4.81
CA VAL A 485 -5.77 11.29 -3.57
C VAL A 485 -5.45 9.80 -3.66
N MET A 486 -4.64 9.32 -2.70
CA MET A 486 -4.24 7.93 -2.63
C MET A 486 -5.15 7.16 -1.66
N HIS A 487 -5.55 5.96 -2.07
CA HIS A 487 -6.32 5.07 -1.22
C HIS A 487 -5.44 4.46 -0.10
N ASP A 488 -6.00 4.19 1.08
CA ASP A 488 -5.25 3.69 2.26
C ASP A 488 -4.43 2.42 1.98
N LEU A 489 -5.04 1.43 1.30
CA LEU A 489 -4.34 0.20 0.90
C LEU A 489 -3.17 0.47 -0.06
N GLU A 490 -3.33 1.42 -0.97
CA GLU A 490 -2.26 1.78 -1.90
C GLU A 490 -1.12 2.47 -1.15
N ALA A 491 -1.44 3.36 -0.21
CA ALA A 491 -0.47 4.08 0.59
C ALA A 491 0.42 3.14 1.41
N ILE A 492 -0.13 2.12 2.08
CA ILE A 492 0.69 1.18 2.87
C ILE A 492 1.61 0.29 2.01
N VAL A 493 1.25 0.08 0.74
CA VAL A 493 2.06 -0.70 -0.21
C VAL A 493 3.14 0.16 -0.84
N VAL A 494 2.80 1.36 -1.32
CA VAL A 494 3.76 2.31 -1.90
C VAL A 494 4.77 2.75 -0.86
N TYR A 495 4.32 3.05 0.36
CA TYR A 495 5.14 3.51 1.48
C TYR A 495 5.49 2.41 2.48
N TRP A 496 5.55 1.14 2.04
CA TRP A 496 5.82 0.00 2.91
C TRP A 496 7.11 0.16 3.73
N ARG A 497 8.13 0.82 3.16
CA ARG A 497 9.41 1.08 3.84
C ARG A 497 9.26 2.03 5.03
N GLN A 498 8.38 3.01 4.92
CA GLN A 498 8.10 3.98 5.97
C GLN A 498 7.26 3.36 7.09
N VAL A 499 6.45 2.36 6.76
CA VAL A 499 5.56 1.67 7.72
C VAL A 499 6.02 0.23 8.02
N TRP A 500 7.33 -0.04 7.87
CA TRP A 500 7.89 -1.39 8.00
C TRP A 500 7.62 -2.01 9.38
N LEU A 501 7.55 -1.19 10.43
CA LEU A 501 7.29 -1.66 11.79
C LEU A 501 5.86 -2.18 11.93
N SER A 502 4.87 -1.54 11.30
CA SER A 502 3.48 -2.03 11.31
C SER A 502 3.35 -3.33 10.53
N TRP A 503 4.06 -3.45 9.39
CA TRP A 503 4.20 -4.71 8.67
C TRP A 503 4.80 -5.81 9.54
N ALA A 504 5.93 -5.54 10.19
CA ALA A 504 6.60 -6.50 11.07
C ALA A 504 5.70 -6.95 12.23
N ILE A 505 4.99 -6.02 12.89
CA ILE A 505 4.07 -6.35 13.98
C ILE A 505 2.90 -7.19 13.47
N SER A 506 2.26 -6.79 12.37
CA SER A 506 1.11 -7.53 11.85
C SER A 506 1.49 -8.94 11.39
N ILE A 507 2.64 -9.08 10.72
CA ILE A 507 3.19 -10.39 10.34
C ILE A 507 3.50 -11.22 11.59
N ALA A 508 4.13 -10.63 12.61
CA ALA A 508 4.48 -11.34 13.84
C ALA A 508 3.23 -11.81 14.60
N VAL A 509 2.14 -11.05 14.57
CA VAL A 509 0.86 -11.42 15.17
C VAL A 509 0.22 -12.59 14.42
N ASP A 510 0.15 -12.48 13.10
CA ASP A 510 -0.49 -13.51 12.26
C ASP A 510 0.33 -14.81 12.21
N MET A 511 1.66 -14.71 12.13
CA MET A 511 2.60 -15.82 11.92
C MET A 511 3.32 -16.28 13.20
N GLY A 512 3.17 -15.58 14.32
CA GLY A 512 3.80 -15.93 15.59
C GLY A 512 3.55 -17.38 16.03
N PRO A 513 2.32 -17.91 15.93
CA PRO A 513 2.03 -19.30 16.24
C PRO A 513 2.80 -20.30 15.34
N PHE A 514 3.08 -19.95 14.09
CA PHE A 514 3.87 -20.81 13.20
C PHE A 514 5.30 -21.01 13.72
N LEU A 515 5.94 -19.94 14.19
CA LEU A 515 7.29 -20.02 14.75
C LEU A 515 7.32 -20.96 15.97
N TRP A 516 6.30 -20.88 16.83
CA TRP A 516 6.14 -21.80 17.96
C TRP A 516 5.99 -23.25 17.52
N ILE A 517 5.20 -23.49 16.47
CA ILE A 517 5.02 -24.82 15.88
C ILE A 517 6.35 -25.36 15.34
N LEU A 518 7.16 -24.53 14.67
CA LEU A 518 8.49 -24.91 14.20
C LEU A 518 9.42 -25.28 15.36
N VAL A 519 9.43 -24.49 16.43
CA VAL A 519 10.21 -24.77 17.64
C VAL A 519 9.75 -26.07 18.30
N ALA A 520 8.44 -26.30 18.40
CA ALA A 520 7.87 -27.54 18.95
C ALA A 520 8.13 -28.77 18.05
N ALA A 521 8.28 -28.57 16.73
CA ALA A 521 8.63 -29.65 15.81
C ALA A 521 10.09 -30.11 15.98
N VAL A 522 11.00 -29.16 16.30
CA VAL A 522 12.43 -29.43 16.49
C VAL A 522 12.74 -29.90 17.92
N MET A 523 12.05 -29.37 18.94
CA MET A 523 12.22 -29.79 20.32
C MET A 523 11.33 -31.00 20.66
N PRO A 524 11.88 -32.18 20.97
CA PRO A 524 11.11 -33.35 21.36
C PRO A 524 10.61 -33.25 22.81
N MET A 525 9.80 -32.23 23.13
CA MET A 525 9.31 -32.00 24.50
C MET A 525 8.37 -33.10 25.01
N GLY A 526 7.57 -33.70 24.14
CA GLY A 526 6.61 -34.76 24.53
C GLY A 526 7.24 -36.15 24.66
N ASN A 527 8.07 -36.54 23.69
CA ASN A 527 8.62 -37.89 23.64
C ASN A 527 9.73 -38.11 24.68
N TYR A 528 10.54 -37.10 24.98
CA TYR A 528 11.60 -37.20 25.98
C TYR A 528 11.04 -37.35 27.41
N LEU A 529 9.99 -36.61 27.74
CA LEU A 529 9.35 -36.70 29.06
C LEU A 529 8.51 -37.99 29.21
N GLN A 530 7.90 -38.47 28.12
CA GLN A 530 7.22 -39.77 28.15
C GLN A 530 8.18 -40.94 28.17
N SER A 531 9.32 -40.88 27.46
CA SER A 531 10.35 -41.91 27.56
C SER A 531 10.95 -41.92 28.96
N GLN A 532 11.24 -40.77 29.57
CA GLN A 532 11.70 -40.72 30.95
C GLN A 532 10.67 -41.25 31.94
N LYS A 533 9.38 -40.90 31.83
CA LYS A 533 8.36 -41.46 32.72
C LYS A 533 8.13 -42.95 32.51
N ALA A 534 8.22 -43.43 31.28
CA ALA A 534 8.12 -44.85 30.98
C ALA A 534 9.35 -45.60 31.52
N GLU A 535 10.54 -44.99 31.45
CA GLU A 535 11.78 -45.49 32.01
C GLU A 535 11.75 -45.49 33.55
N GLU A 536 11.29 -44.41 34.18
CA GLU A 536 11.06 -44.33 35.64
C GLU A 536 10.05 -45.39 36.10
N ALA A 537 8.91 -45.52 35.43
CA ALA A 537 7.90 -46.53 35.77
C ALA A 537 8.38 -47.97 35.50
N TRP A 538 9.29 -48.16 34.53
CA TRP A 538 9.93 -49.45 34.29
C TRP A 538 10.97 -49.76 35.36
N ILE A 539 11.78 -48.77 35.78
CA ILE A 539 12.73 -48.90 36.88
C ILE A 539 12.01 -49.20 38.20
N GLU A 540 10.92 -48.48 38.49
CA GLU A 540 10.12 -48.67 39.70
C GLU A 540 9.46 -50.06 39.78
N ASN A 541 9.01 -50.60 38.65
CA ASN A 541 8.42 -51.94 38.61
C ASN A 541 9.47 -53.08 38.64
N ASN A 542 10.67 -52.85 38.10
CA ASN A 542 11.65 -53.92 37.92
C ASN A 542 12.78 -53.91 38.97
N TYR A 543 12.99 -52.81 39.68
CA TYR A 543 14.04 -52.65 40.69
C TYR A 543 13.51 -51.99 41.98
N PRO A 544 12.56 -52.62 42.68
CA PRO A 544 11.99 -52.06 43.92
C PRO A 544 13.03 -51.90 45.04
N GLU A 545 14.10 -52.70 45.03
CA GLU A 545 15.19 -52.62 46.01
C GLU A 545 16.09 -51.40 45.82
N ALA A 546 16.07 -50.74 44.66
CA ALA A 546 16.86 -49.53 44.40
C ALA A 546 16.26 -48.26 45.05
N GLN A 547 15.05 -48.36 45.64
CA GLN A 547 14.40 -47.27 46.38
C GLN A 547 14.56 -47.36 47.91
N ALA A 548 15.11 -48.46 48.43
CA ALA A 548 15.47 -48.64 49.84
C ALA A 548 16.92 -48.22 50.08
#